data_AF-A0A8W8JPK3-F1
#
_entry.id   AF-A0A8W8JPK3-F1
#
_cell.length_a   1.000
_cell.length_b   1.000
_cell.length_c   1.000
_cell.angle_alpha   90.00
_cell.angle_beta   90.00
_cell.angle_gamma   90.00
#
_symmetry.space_group_name_H-M   'P 1'
#
loop_
_entity.id
_entity.type
_entity.pdbx_description
1 polymer ?
#
loop_
_entity_poly.entity_id
_entity_poly.type
_entity_poly.pdbx_seq_one_letter_code
_entity_poly.pdbx_strand_id
1 'polypeptide(L)'
;VPVYIVGAFGAFAGACSVFGNTPIDVIKTRLQGLEAHKYKGTIDCAVQIFKHEGPRAFYKGTVPRLSRVCLDVAITFMIYDSVMEVFNRVWKW
;
A
#
# COMPACT_ATOMS: atom_id res chain seq x y z
N VAL A 1 -22.47 17.75 4.38
CA VAL A 1 -22.26 16.83 3.23
C VAL A 1 -22.61 15.43 3.70
N PRO A 2 -23.39 14.64 2.95
CA PRO A 2 -23.79 13.31 3.40
C PRO A 2 -22.58 12.37 3.55
N VAL A 3 -22.56 11.56 4.61
CA VAL A 3 -21.45 10.63 4.94
C VAL A 3 -21.13 9.68 3.79
N TYR A 4 -22.15 9.25 3.02
CA TYR A 4 -21.96 8.38 1.87
C TYR A 4 -21.18 9.04 0.72
N ILE A 5 -21.38 10.34 0.50
CA ILE A 5 -20.64 11.11 -0.52
C ILE A 5 -19.19 11.25 -0.12
N VAL A 6 -18.93 11.60 1.15
CA VAL A 6 -17.58 11.72 1.70
C VAL A 6 -16.84 10.38 1.64
N GLY A 7 -17.52 9.28 1.98
CA GLY A 7 -16.97 7.93 1.86
C GLY A 7 -16.62 7.56 0.42
N ALA A 8 -17.49 7.87 -0.55
CA ALA A 8 -17.23 7.59 -1.96
C ALA A 8 -16.04 8.37 -2.52
N PHE A 9 -15.93 9.68 -2.22
CA PHE A 9 -14.78 10.48 -2.63
C PHE A 9 -13.49 10.04 -1.93
N GLY A 10 -13.55 9.66 -0.66
CA GLY A 10 -12.41 9.11 0.08
C GLY A 10 -11.92 7.79 -0.52
N ALA A 11 -12.83 6.88 -0.86
CA ALA A 11 -12.50 5.61 -1.51
C ALA A 11 -11.89 5.83 -2.90
N PHE A 12 -12.44 6.76 -3.69
CA PHE A 12 -11.90 7.09 -5.01
C PHE A 12 -10.49 7.71 -4.92
N ALA A 13 -10.30 8.68 -4.03
CA ALA A 13 -8.99 9.28 -3.80
C ALA A 13 -7.96 8.24 -3.32
N GLY A 14 -8.36 7.33 -2.43
CA GLY A 14 -7.54 6.22 -1.96
C GLY A 14 -7.14 5.27 -3.09
N ALA A 15 -8.10 4.89 -3.94
CA ALA A 15 -7.83 4.08 -5.11
C ALA A 15 -6.81 4.76 -6.05
N CYS A 16 -7.04 6.02 -6.42
CA CYS A 16 -6.12 6.79 -7.26
C CYS A 16 -4.70 6.86 -6.66
N SER A 17 -4.59 7.09 -5.35
CA SER A 17 -3.30 7.10 -4.65
C SER A 17 -2.60 5.74 -4.74
N VAL A 18 -3.33 4.63 -4.52
CA VAL A 18 -2.76 3.28 -4.62
C VAL A 18 -2.30 3.01 -6.04
N PHE A 19 -3.12 3.30 -7.04
CA PHE A 19 -2.76 3.10 -8.45
C PHE A 19 -1.50 3.88 -8.84
N GLY A 20 -1.34 5.12 -8.37
CA GLY A 20 -0.14 5.93 -8.62
C GLY A 20 1.11 5.42 -7.91
N ASN A 21 0.98 4.91 -6.68
CA ASN A 21 2.12 4.48 -5.87
C ASN A 21 2.58 3.04 -6.18
N THR A 22 1.66 2.19 -6.63
CA THR A 22 1.92 0.78 -6.97
C THR A 22 3.12 0.57 -7.91
N PRO A 23 3.26 1.26 -9.06
CA PRO A 23 4.39 1.03 -9.96
C PRO A 23 5.74 1.34 -9.30
N ILE A 24 5.81 2.41 -8.49
CA ILE A 24 7.03 2.80 -7.76
C ILE A 24 7.37 1.73 -6.71
N ASP A 25 6.37 1.25 -5.99
CA ASP A 25 6.55 0.20 -4.98
C ASP A 25 6.99 -1.14 -5.60
N VAL A 26 6.50 -1.48 -6.79
CA VAL A 26 6.94 -2.67 -7.53
C VAL A 26 8.40 -2.54 -7.97
N ILE A 27 8.80 -1.39 -8.50
CA ILE A 27 10.21 -1.17 -8.88
C ILE A 27 11.12 -1.28 -7.65
N LYS A 28 10.73 -0.68 -6.53
CA LYS A 28 11.51 -0.70 -5.28
C LYS A 28 11.62 -2.12 -4.71
N THR A 29 10.53 -2.88 -4.67
CA THR A 29 10.56 -4.27 -4.17
C THR A 29 11.39 -5.20 -5.04
N ARG A 30 11.43 -4.99 -6.36
CA ARG A 30 12.32 -5.73 -7.28
C ARG A 30 13.79 -5.35 -7.11
N LEU A 31 14.08 -4.06 -6.90
CA LEU A 31 15.42 -3.57 -6.59
C LEU A 31 15.95 -4.01 -5.22
N GLN A 32 15.08 -4.23 -4.24
CA GLN A 32 15.45 -4.72 -2.90
C GLN A 32 15.36 -6.25 -2.80
N GLY A 33 14.89 -6.92 -3.85
CA GLY A 33 14.73 -8.37 -3.89
C GLY A 33 16.02 -9.10 -4.21
N LEU A 34 15.93 -10.43 -4.24
CA LEU A 34 17.06 -11.33 -4.54
C LEU A 34 17.67 -11.11 -5.93
N GLU A 35 16.89 -10.57 -6.87
CA GLU A 35 17.32 -10.29 -8.25
C GLU A 35 17.87 -8.87 -8.44
N ALA A 36 18.14 -8.14 -7.35
CA ALA A 36 18.66 -6.77 -7.40
C ALA A 36 19.89 -6.61 -8.29
N HIS A 37 20.77 -7.62 -8.33
CA HIS A 37 22.00 -7.61 -9.13
C HIS A 37 21.74 -7.46 -10.63
N LYS A 38 20.56 -7.87 -11.12
CA LYS A 38 20.20 -7.82 -12.54
C LYS A 38 19.89 -6.41 -13.02
N TYR A 39 19.63 -5.48 -12.10
CA TYR A 39 19.23 -4.11 -12.41
C TYR A 39 20.36 -3.14 -12.09
N LYS A 40 20.79 -2.32 -13.06
CA LYS A 40 21.82 -1.30 -12.84
C LYS A 40 21.29 -0.06 -12.10
N GLY A 41 19.97 0.09 -12.00
CA GLY A 41 19.32 1.18 -11.30
C GLY A 41 17.80 1.15 -11.46
N THR A 42 17.12 2.14 -10.88
CA THR A 42 15.64 2.25 -10.88
C THR A 42 15.03 2.40 -12.26
N ILE A 43 15.65 3.20 -13.12
CA ILE A 43 15.17 3.43 -14.50
C ILE A 43 15.36 2.18 -15.35
N ASP A 44 16.51 1.52 -15.21
CA ASP A 44 16.85 0.26 -15.90
C ASP A 44 15.84 -0.84 -15.54
N CYS A 45 15.53 -0.99 -14.25
CA CYS A 45 14.50 -1.90 -13.76
C CYS A 45 13.11 -1.58 -14.34
N ALA A 46 12.70 -0.30 -14.34
CA ALA A 46 11.41 0.10 -14.90
C ALA A 46 11.30 -0.21 -16.41
N VAL A 47 12.33 0.10 -17.19
CA VAL A 47 12.37 -0.19 -18.63
C VAL A 47 12.35 -1.69 -18.89
N GLN A 48 13.09 -2.47 -18.11
CA GLN A 48 13.17 -3.91 -18.26
C GLN A 48 11.83 -4.59 -17.91
N ILE A 49 11.17 -4.16 -16.83
CA ILE A 49 9.81 -4.63 -16.48
C ILE A 49 8.83 -4.29 -17.63
N PHE A 50 8.86 -3.05 -18.12
CA PHE A 50 7.97 -2.62 -19.20
C PHE A 50 8.19 -3.39 -20.51
N LYS A 51 9.45 -3.68 -20.86
CA LYS A 51 9.82 -4.35 -22.11
C LYS A 51 9.66 -5.87 -22.07
N HIS A 52 9.92 -6.52 -20.93
CA HIS A 52 9.89 -7.98 -20.81
C HIS A 52 8.56 -8.53 -20.26
N GLU A 53 7.96 -7.88 -19.27
CA GLU A 53 6.73 -8.35 -18.62
C GLU A 53 5.49 -7.52 -19.02
N GLY A 54 5.71 -6.32 -19.57
CA GLY A 54 4.65 -5.42 -20.02
C GLY A 54 4.05 -4.53 -18.91
N PRO A 55 3.19 -3.58 -19.25
CA PRO A 55 2.63 -2.60 -18.31
C PRO A 55 1.75 -3.22 -17.21
N ARG A 56 1.18 -4.41 -17.45
CA ARG A 56 0.38 -5.13 -16.44
C ARG A 56 1.24 -5.71 -15.31
N ALA A 57 2.55 -5.88 -15.54
CA ALA A 57 3.48 -6.38 -14.53
C ALA A 57 3.61 -5.44 -13.32
N PHE A 58 3.50 -4.13 -13.55
CA PHE A 58 3.47 -3.12 -12.48
C PHE A 58 2.28 -3.24 -11.53
N TYR A 59 1.23 -3.95 -11.94
CA TYR A 59 0.04 -4.21 -11.12
C TYR A 59 -0.07 -5.68 -10.67
N LYS A 60 0.92 -6.51 -11.04
CA LYS A 60 0.94 -7.93 -10.71
C LYS A 60 1.38 -8.06 -9.25
N GLY A 61 0.41 -8.30 -8.36
CA GLY A 61 0.63 -8.33 -6.90
C GLY A 61 -0.02 -7.18 -6.13
N THR A 62 -0.71 -6.26 -6.81
CA THR A 62 -1.43 -5.15 -6.15
C THR A 62 -2.54 -5.65 -5.23
N VAL A 63 -3.26 -6.71 -5.63
CA VAL A 63 -4.36 -7.29 -4.83
C VAL A 63 -3.86 -7.84 -3.47
N PRO A 64 -2.88 -8.75 -3.41
CA PRO A 64 -2.35 -9.23 -2.13
C PRO A 64 -1.65 -8.14 -1.32
N ARG A 65 -1.09 -7.12 -1.97
CA ARG A 65 -0.52 -5.95 -1.28
C ARG A 65 -1.61 -5.10 -0.63
N LEU A 66 -2.68 -4.81 -1.36
CA LEU A 66 -3.81 -4.02 -0.88
C LEU A 66 -4.47 -4.74 0.30
N SER A 67 -4.71 -6.05 0.20
CA SER A 67 -5.26 -6.83 1.31
C SER A 67 -4.37 -6.78 2.55
N ARG A 68 -3.05 -6.88 2.38
CA ARG A 68 -2.10 -6.74 3.49
C ARG A 68 -2.21 -5.36 4.15
N VAL A 69 -2.23 -4.28 3.37
CA VAL A 69 -2.35 -2.92 3.91
C VAL A 69 -3.68 -2.71 4.63
N CYS A 70 -4.79 -3.19 4.07
CA CYS A 70 -6.09 -3.12 4.72
C CYS A 70 -6.10 -3.86 6.07
N LEU A 71 -5.50 -5.06 6.12
CA LEU A 71 -5.39 -5.83 7.36
C LEU A 71 -4.50 -5.12 8.39
N ASP A 72 -3.35 -4.57 7.95
CA ASP A 72 -2.41 -3.85 8.81
C ASP A 72 -3.05 -2.62 9.47
N VAL A 73 -3.81 -1.84 8.68
CA VAL A 73 -4.57 -0.69 9.18
C VAL A 73 -5.68 -1.14 10.14
N ALA A 74 -6.43 -2.19 9.81
CA ALA A 74 -7.51 -2.70 10.66
C ALA A 74 -6.99 -3.18 12.03
N ILE A 75 -5.88 -3.93 12.04
CA ILE A 75 -5.26 -4.42 13.27
C ILE A 75 -4.74 -3.25 14.11
N THR A 76 -4.10 -2.27 13.47
CA THR A 76 -3.57 -1.09 14.16
C THR A 76 -4.67 -0.29 14.86
N PHE A 77 -5.81 -0.05 14.18
CA PHE A 77 -6.96 0.61 14.79
C PHE A 77 -7.55 -0.19 15.96
N MET A 78 -7.67 -1.51 15.81
CA MET A 78 -8.16 -2.38 16.87
C MET A 78 -7.26 -2.34 18.12
N ILE A 79 -5.94 -2.40 17.93
CA ILE A 79 -4.98 -2.30 19.03
C ILE A 79 -5.04 -0.91 19.66
N TYR A 80 -5.11 0.15 18.86
CA TYR A 80 -5.21 1.52 19.34
C TYR A 80 -6.44 1.72 20.24
N ASP A 81 -7.62 1.29 19.78
CA ASP A 81 -8.86 1.40 20.56
C ASP A 81 -8.77 0.59 21.86
N SER A 82 -8.22 -0.62 21.79
CA SER A 82 -8.03 -1.47 22.98
C SER A 82 -7.08 -0.83 24.01
N VAL A 83 -5.95 -0.29 23.55
CA VAL A 83 -4.97 0.38 24.40
C VAL A 83 -5.55 1.67 24.98
N MET A 84 -6.28 2.45 24.17
CA MET A 84 -6.90 3.69 24.60
C MET A 84 -8.02 3.45 25.63
N GLU A 85 -8.78 2.37 25.50
CA GLU A 85 -9.78 1.99 26.49
C GLU A 85 -9.14 1.62 27.83
N VAL A 86 -8.05 0.85 27.80
CA VAL A 86 -7.27 0.51 29.00
C VAL A 86 -6.66 1.76 29.62
N PHE A 87 -6.04 2.62 28.82
CA PHE A 87 -5.47 3.88 29.27
C PHE A 87 -6.51 4.78 29.93
N ASN A 88 -7.69 4.94 29.32
CA ASN A 88 -8.78 5.73 29.90
C ASN A 88 -9.34 5.17 31.21
N ARG A 89 -9.31 3.85 31.41
CA ARG A 89 -9.67 3.24 32.71
C ARG A 89 -8.62 3.51 33.78
N VAL A 90 -7.33 3.47 33.41
CA VAL A 90 -6.22 3.65 34.36
C VAL A 90 -5.98 5.13 34.69
N TRP A 91 -6.14 6.01 33.72
CA TRP A 91 -5.96 7.47 33.85
C TRP A 91 -7.19 8.19 34.43
N LYS A 92 -8.30 7.48 34.67
CA LYS A 92 -9.38 7.98 35.54
C LYS A 92 -8.91 7.95 37.00
N TRP A 93 -8.06 8.91 37.36
CA TRP A 93 -7.81 9.35 38.72
C TRP A 93 -7.87 10.88 38.76
#